data_AF-A0A520W3G4-F1
#
_entry.id   AF-A0A520W3G4-F1
#
_cell.length_a   1.000
_cell.length_b   1.000
_cell.length_c   1.000
_cell.angle_alpha   90.00
_cell.angle_beta   90.00
_cell.angle_gamma   90.00
#
_symmetry.space_group_name_H-M   'P 1'
#
loop_
_entity.id
_entity.type
_entity.pdbx_description
1 polymer ?
#
loop_
_entity_poly.entity_id
_entity_poly.type
_entity_poly.pdbx_seq_one_letter_code
_entity_poly.pdbx_strand_id
1 'polypeptide(L)' 'MNVGTEILIGDTLNTNGNALSRILLSHGFILHYDLSVADDKDDVASALKFLTL' A
#
# COMPACT_ATOMS: atom_id res chain seq x y z
N MET A 1 0.88 1.00 2.15
CA MET A 1 1.15 -0.42 1.84
C MET A 1 -0.14 -1.17 2.03
N ASN A 2 -0.55 -1.91 1.01
CA ASN A 2 -1.75 -2.75 1.00
C ASN A 2 -1.28 -4.19 0.81
N VAL A 3 -1.81 -5.10 1.62
CA VAL A 3 -1.51 -6.54 1.54
C VAL A 3 -2.76 -7.21 0.98
N GLY A 4 -2.61 -7.97 -0.10
CA GLY A 4 -3.70 -8.65 -0.78
C GLY A 4 -3.29 -8.98 -2.21
N THR A 5 -3.20 -10.27 -2.51
CA THR A 5 -2.81 -10.77 -3.84
C THR A 5 -3.83 -10.35 -4.90
N GLU A 6 -5.12 -10.40 -4.56
CA GLU A 6 -6.24 -9.94 -5.39
C GLU A 6 -6.17 -8.44 -5.69
N ILE A 7 -5.60 -7.64 -4.79
CA ILE A 7 -5.37 -6.21 -5.01
C ILE A 7 -4.18 -6.02 -5.97
N LEU A 8 -3.11 -6.78 -5.76
CA LEU A 8 -1.90 -6.73 -6.59
C LEU A 8 -2.20 -7.10 -8.06
N ILE A 9 -3.01 -8.14 -8.30
CA ILE A 9 -3.36 -8.59 -9.64
C ILE A 9 -4.54 -7.82 -10.26
N GLY A 10 -5.17 -6.92 -9.50
CA GLY A 10 -6.24 -6.06 -9.99
C GLY A 10 -7.63 -6.71 -10.01
N ASP A 11 -7.79 -7.89 -9.42
CA ASP A 11 -9.08 -8.56 -9.24
C ASP A 11 -9.99 -7.77 -8.27
N THR A 12 -9.37 -7.09 -7.29
CA THR A 12 -10.06 -6.16 -6.39
C THR A 12 -9.46 -4.75 -6.48
N LEU A 13 -10.32 -3.74 -6.61
CA LEU A 13 -9.88 -2.35 -6.64
C LEU A 13 -9.40 -1.88 -5.25
N ASN A 14 -8.20 -1.30 -5.19
CA ASN A 14 -7.62 -0.75 -3.96
C ASN A 14 -8.28 0.56 -3.49
N THR A 15 -9.49 0.48 -2.95
CA THR A 15 -10.18 1.64 -2.37
C THR A 15 -9.57 2.08 -1.04
N ASN A 16 -8.93 1.16 -0.31
CA ASN A 16 -8.25 1.43 0.96
C ASN A 16 -7.08 2.42 0.79
N GLY A 17 -6.18 2.17 -0.16
CA GLY A 17 -5.06 3.05 -0.47
C GLY A 17 -5.52 4.46 -0.86
N ASN A 18 -6.59 4.55 -1.67
CA ASN A 18 -7.19 5.83 -2.04
C ASN A 18 -7.80 6.58 -0.85
N ALA A 19 -8.54 5.90 0.01
CA ALA A 19 -9.13 6.52 1.20
C ALA A 19 -8.05 7.06 2.15
N LEU A 20 -6.99 6.27 2.38
CA LEU A 20 -5.89 6.65 3.25
C LEU A 20 -5.08 7.82 2.67
N SER A 21 -4.79 7.83 1.36
CA SER A 21 -4.06 8.93 0.72
C SER A 21 -4.81 10.26 0.83
N ARG A 22 -6.14 10.25 0.69
CA ARG A 22 -6.99 11.43 0.91
C ARG A 22 -6.95 11.92 2.35
N ILE A 23 -6.97 11.01 3.32
CA ILE A 23 -6.87 11.37 4.76
C ILE A 23 -5.50 11.97 5.05
N LEU A 24 -4.41 11.37 4.57
CA LEU A 24 -3.06 11.90 4.78
C LEU A 24 -2.89 13.29 4.16
N LEU A 25 -3.38 13.47 2.94
CA LEU A 25 -3.36 14.76 2.25
C LEU A 25 -4.15 15.83 3.02
N SER A 26 -5.31 15.48 3.59
CA SER A 26 -6.10 16.44 4.38
C SER A 26 -5.40 16.87 5.67
N HIS A 27 -4.41 16.12 6.14
CA HIS A 27 -3.57 16.45 7.29
C HIS A 27 -2.24 17.09 6.89
N GLY A 28 -2.04 17.44 5.61
CA GLY A 28 -0.83 18.09 5.11
C GLY A 28 0.33 17.15 4.82
N PHE A 29 0.12 15.82 4.87
CA PHE A 29 1.13 14.85 4.49
C PHE A 29 1.05 14.53 2.99
N ILE A 30 2.21 14.44 2.34
CA ILE A 30 2.32 14.00 0.94
C ILE A 30 2.65 12.51 0.94
N LEU A 31 1.78 11.70 0.32
CA LEU A 31 2.06 10.29 0.11
C LEU A 31 3.00 10.12 -1.08
N HIS A 32 4.22 9.63 -0.83
CA HIS A 32 5.23 9.41 -1.88
C HIS A 32 5.09 8.06 -2.59
N TYR A 33 4.65 7.03 -1.85
CA TYR A 33 4.52 5.68 -2.36
C TYR A 33 3.18 5.06 -1.95
N ASP A 34 2.49 4.44 -2.90
CA ASP A 34 1.41 3.50 -2.64
C ASP A 34 1.81 2.15 -3.23
N LEU A 35 1.96 1.15 -2.37
CA LEU A 35 2.50 -0.17 -2.72
C LEU A 35 1.49 -1.24 -2.36
N SER A 36 1.20 -2.13 -3.30
CA SER A 36 0.45 -3.36 -3.09
C SER A 36 1.40 -4.55 -3.15
N VAL A 37 1.22 -5.52 -2.25
CA VAL A 37 2.01 -6.76 -2.20
C VAL A 37 1.11 -7.98 -2.09
N ALA A 38 1.63 -9.14 -2.47
CA ALA A 38 0.95 -10.41 -2.29
C ALA A 38 0.83 -10.79 -0.80
N ASP A 39 -0.04 -11.75 -0.51
CA ASP A 39 -0.21 -12.35 0.82
C ASP A 39 0.92 -13.33 1.15
N ASP A 40 2.15 -12.88 0.95
CA ASP A 40 3.37 -13.60 1.27
C ASP A 40 4.18 -12.82 2.31
N LYS A 41 4.70 -13.53 3.31
CA LYS A 41 5.42 -12.92 4.42
C LYS A 41 6.73 -12.26 3.99
N ASP A 42 7.42 -12.81 2.99
CA ASP A 42 8.72 -12.34 2.54
C ASP A 42 8.54 -11.11 1.65
N ASP A 43 7.46 -11.07 0.87
CA ASP A 43 7.03 -9.88 0.13
C ASP A 43 6.65 -8.74 1.08
N VAL A 44 5.88 -9.02 2.14
CA VAL A 44 5.53 -8.04 3.16
C VAL A 44 6.76 -7.49 3.87
N ALA A 45 7.69 -8.35 4.27
CA ALA A 45 8.93 -7.94 4.93
C ALA A 45 9.81 -7.10 4.01
N SER A 46 9.93 -7.47 2.74
CA SER A 46 10.72 -6.74 1.74
C SER A 46 10.15 -5.36 1.45
N ALA A 47 8.82 -5.26 1.33
CA ALA A 47 8.13 -4.00 1.15
C ALA A 47 8.28 -3.07 2.36
N LEU A 48 8.16 -3.61 3.57
CA LEU A 48 8.37 -2.81 4.78
C LEU A 48 9.80 -2.27 4.82
N LYS A 49 10.79 -3.10 4.50
CA LYS A 49 12.19 -2.69 4.40
C LYS A 49 12.39 -1.59 3.36
N PHE A 50 11.77 -1.67 2.19
CA PHE A 50 11.80 -0.62 1.16
C PHE A 50 11.24 0.72 1.67
N LEU A 51 10.19 0.69 2.49
CA LEU A 51 9.51 1.90 2.97
C LEU A 51 10.20 2.57 4.17
N THR A 52 11.04 1.85 4.90
CA THR A 52 11.70 2.35 6.13
C THR A 52 13.19 2.62 5.97
N LEU A 53 13.76 2.32 4.79
CA LEU A 53 15.13 2.66 4.42
C LEU A 53 15.19 3.98 3.68
#